data_AF-A0A821N8H3-F1
#
_entry.id   AF-A0A821N8H3-F1
#
_cell.length_a   1.000
_cell.length_b   1.000
_cell.length_c   1.000
_cell.angle_alpha   90.00
_cell.angle_beta   90.00
_cell.angle_gamma   90.00
#
_symmetry.space_group_name_H-M   'P 1'
#
loop_
_entity.id
_entity.type
_entity.pdbx_description
1 polymer ?
#
loop_
_entity_poly.entity_id
_entity_poly.type
_entity_poly.pdbx_seq_one_letter_code
_entity_poly.pdbx_strand_id
1 'polypeptide(L)'
;MWIRYSKWILSSTKCSASPYLRLIQQFRTQISRNSLQPKPRRSIKNFDESSILRVEPQKETHRSYLLIRPTIFTIGFVGCSFVTCAIWQYESHRNKLRKIKERWQLKDKPQQISSQLKNIWRDVSESKRVIGTIIGLNLMVFLAWRVKRFEPFLLKYFTSSPYKPNLSSMLLSTFSHYNGIHFFCNMYVLWSFSDPVIRMFGKEQFFAVFLSGGVISSWLSYVFKIVTRTPNISLGASGSIMALLGAICTQFPDAQLAIIFLPFFTFSAKSALISMVSFDLFGTIMRWRYLDHSAHLGGVLFGIFYVKYGYKLMWESLTSVVQRWHQLREKFK
;
A
#
# COMPACT_ATOMS: atom_id res chain seq x y z
N MET A 1 -8.65 46.78 1.89
CA MET A 1 -9.33 47.80 1.07
C MET A 1 -8.26 48.48 0.22
N TRP A 2 -8.30 48.25 -1.08
CA TRP A 2 -7.32 48.77 -2.06
C TRP A 2 -7.62 50.23 -2.41
N ILE A 3 -6.58 51.04 -2.67
CA ILE A 3 -6.45 52.05 -3.77
C ILE A 3 -5.29 53.00 -3.41
N ARG A 4 -4.28 53.09 -4.28
CA ARG A 4 -3.65 54.36 -4.67
C ARG A 4 -2.74 54.17 -5.88
N TYR A 5 -3.15 54.76 -7.00
CA TYR A 5 -2.29 55.08 -8.14
C TYR A 5 -1.82 56.53 -7.98
N SER A 6 -0.56 56.80 -8.31
CA SER A 6 -0.15 58.14 -8.75
C SER A 6 0.88 58.02 -9.87
N LYS A 7 0.57 58.62 -11.02
CA LYS A 7 1.49 58.92 -12.11
C LYS A 7 2.08 60.30 -11.83
N TRP A 8 3.38 60.46 -12.07
CA TRP A 8 4.03 61.77 -12.17
C TRP A 8 4.77 61.88 -13.50
N ILE A 9 4.62 63.06 -14.12
CA ILE A 9 5.27 63.55 -15.34
C ILE A 9 6.49 64.39 -14.93
N LEU A 10 7.54 64.43 -15.76
CA LEU A 10 8.40 65.58 -16.14
C LEU A 10 9.65 65.02 -16.84
N SER A 11 9.77 65.18 -18.16
CA SER A 11 10.43 66.28 -18.90
C SER A 11 11.96 66.31 -18.83
N SER A 12 12.53 66.21 -20.03
CA SER A 12 13.90 66.43 -20.49
C SER A 12 14.76 67.45 -19.74
N THR A 13 16.03 67.08 -19.52
CA THR A 13 17.19 67.96 -19.76
C THR A 13 18.41 67.13 -20.18
N LYS A 14 19.12 67.62 -21.21
CA LYS A 14 20.39 67.09 -21.72
C LYS A 14 21.52 67.54 -20.80
N CYS A 15 22.42 66.64 -20.42
CA CYS A 15 23.76 67.00 -19.96
C CYS A 15 24.78 65.94 -20.38
N SER A 16 25.95 66.41 -20.81
CA SER A 16 27.00 65.65 -21.48
C SER A 16 27.99 65.01 -20.49
N ALA A 17 28.33 63.76 -20.78
CA ALA A 17 29.57 63.02 -20.52
C ALA A 17 30.01 62.64 -19.08
N SER A 18 30.08 61.31 -18.84
CA SER A 18 31.18 60.68 -18.10
C SER A 18 31.49 59.30 -18.73
N PRO A 19 32.77 58.90 -18.90
CA PRO A 19 33.17 57.60 -19.44
C PRO A 19 32.64 56.39 -18.65
N TYR A 20 32.18 56.61 -17.42
CA TYR A 20 31.62 55.59 -16.52
C TYR A 20 30.21 55.11 -16.94
N LEU A 21 29.44 55.95 -17.65
CA LEU A 21 28.08 55.61 -18.10
C LEU A 21 28.06 54.69 -19.33
N ARG A 22 29.15 54.61 -20.12
CA ARG A 22 29.26 53.71 -21.27
C ARG A 22 29.48 52.25 -20.86
N LEU A 23 30.16 52.01 -19.74
CA LEU A 23 30.37 50.67 -19.19
C LEU A 23 29.05 50.07 -18.65
N ILE A 24 28.20 50.90 -18.04
CA ILE A 24 26.88 50.48 -17.54
C ILE A 24 25.89 50.24 -18.69
N GLN A 25 25.98 50.98 -19.81
CA GLN A 25 25.16 50.73 -21.00
C GLN A 25 25.55 49.46 -21.78
N GLN A 26 26.84 49.09 -21.82
CA GLN A 26 27.28 47.81 -22.41
C GLN A 26 26.86 46.60 -21.57
N PHE A 27 26.86 46.70 -20.24
CA PHE A 27 26.30 45.66 -19.38
C PHE A 27 24.75 45.56 -19.49
N ARG A 28 24.04 46.69 -19.69
CA ARG A 28 22.58 46.71 -19.85
C ARG A 28 22.11 46.07 -21.16
N THR A 29 22.84 46.23 -22.27
CA THR A 29 22.47 45.62 -23.56
C THR A 29 22.76 44.11 -23.60
N GLN A 30 23.76 43.63 -22.85
CA GLN A 30 24.06 42.20 -22.73
C GLN A 30 23.07 41.47 -21.80
N ILE A 31 22.58 42.14 -20.74
CA ILE A 31 21.50 41.62 -19.89
C ILE A 31 20.15 41.65 -20.63
N SER A 32 19.85 42.72 -21.39
CA SER A 32 18.57 42.86 -22.10
C SER A 32 18.39 41.90 -23.28
N ARG A 33 19.47 41.41 -23.92
CA ARG A 33 19.38 40.36 -24.96
C ARG A 33 19.18 38.96 -24.39
N ASN A 34 19.61 38.70 -23.14
CA ASN A 34 19.39 37.42 -22.47
C ASN A 34 18.11 37.37 -21.62
N SER A 35 17.44 38.50 -21.37
CA SER A 35 16.26 38.59 -20.50
C SER A 35 14.91 38.78 -21.23
N LEU A 36 14.87 38.68 -22.55
CA LEU A 36 13.65 38.72 -23.37
C LEU A 36 13.45 37.41 -24.14
N GLN A 37 13.49 36.30 -23.42
CA GLN A 37 12.47 35.28 -23.65
C GLN A 37 11.66 35.18 -22.37
N PRO A 38 10.32 35.28 -22.41
CA PRO A 38 9.53 34.93 -21.25
C PRO A 38 9.83 33.46 -20.94
N LYS A 39 10.65 33.21 -19.92
CA LYS A 39 10.63 31.90 -19.25
C LYS A 39 9.15 31.69 -18.93
N PRO A 40 8.51 30.60 -19.40
CA PRO A 40 7.13 30.37 -19.07
C PRO A 40 7.04 30.45 -17.55
N ARG A 41 6.22 31.38 -17.03
CA ARG A 41 5.79 31.32 -15.64
C ARG A 41 5.36 29.87 -15.47
N ARG A 42 6.12 29.09 -14.71
CA ARG A 42 5.58 27.88 -14.12
C ARG A 42 4.47 28.39 -13.24
N SER A 43 3.28 28.49 -13.83
CA SER A 43 2.04 28.20 -13.15
C SER A 43 2.42 27.14 -12.13
N ILE A 44 2.27 27.47 -10.86
CA ILE A 44 2.08 26.45 -9.85
C ILE A 44 0.82 25.74 -10.37
N LYS A 45 1.03 24.73 -11.22
CA LYS A 45 -0.02 23.82 -11.61
C LYS A 45 -0.44 23.27 -10.27
N ASN A 46 -1.67 23.58 -9.86
CA ASN A 46 -2.37 22.71 -8.96
C ASN A 46 -2.14 21.31 -9.50
N PHE A 47 -1.40 20.52 -8.73
CA PHE A 47 -0.83 19.25 -9.16
C PHE A 47 -2.01 18.29 -9.26
N ASP A 48 -2.65 18.30 -10.42
CA ASP A 48 -3.87 17.57 -10.68
C ASP A 48 -3.53 16.08 -10.76
N GLU A 49 -4.12 15.31 -9.85
CA GLU A 49 -4.08 13.86 -9.72
C GLU A 49 -4.30 13.16 -11.08
N SER A 50 -5.08 13.80 -11.96
CA SER A 50 -5.38 13.33 -13.30
C SER A 50 -4.18 13.29 -14.26
N SER A 51 -3.09 14.01 -13.96
CA SER A 51 -1.93 14.14 -14.86
C SER A 51 -0.84 13.09 -14.63
N ILE A 52 -0.67 12.62 -13.40
CA ILE A 52 0.27 11.52 -13.07
C ILE A 52 -0.33 10.17 -13.46
N LEU A 53 -1.65 10.03 -13.38
CA LEU A 53 -2.39 8.81 -13.70
C LEU A 53 -2.58 8.57 -15.21
N ARG A 54 -2.24 9.54 -16.08
CA ARG A 54 -2.35 9.40 -17.53
C ARG A 54 -1.02 8.98 -18.13
N VAL A 55 -0.85 7.69 -18.34
CA VAL A 55 0.17 7.16 -19.25
C VAL A 55 -0.42 7.14 -20.67
N GLU A 56 0.27 7.76 -21.62
CA GLU A 56 -0.05 7.68 -23.07
C GLU A 56 -0.09 6.21 -23.53
N PRO A 57 -1.12 5.80 -24.30
CA PRO A 57 -1.24 4.40 -24.74
C PRO A 57 -0.10 4.04 -25.69
N GLN A 58 0.71 3.06 -25.29
CA GLN A 58 1.81 2.55 -26.11
C GLN A 58 1.30 1.56 -27.18
N LYS A 59 1.94 1.57 -28.37
CA LYS A 59 1.61 0.76 -29.55
C LYS A 59 1.38 -0.73 -29.24
N GLU A 60 0.46 -1.33 -30.01
CA GLU A 60 -0.06 -2.71 -29.88
C GLU A 60 1.04 -3.78 -29.77
N THR A 61 1.51 -4.06 -28.56
CA THR A 61 2.17 -5.32 -28.24
C THR A 61 1.11 -6.35 -27.82
N HIS A 62 1.18 -7.58 -28.36
CA HIS A 62 0.23 -8.67 -28.13
C HIS A 62 -0.27 -8.75 -26.66
N ARG A 63 -1.57 -8.50 -26.46
CA ARG A 63 -2.23 -8.36 -25.14
C ARG A 63 -1.99 -9.53 -24.20
N SER A 64 -1.87 -10.75 -24.74
CA SER A 64 -1.68 -11.98 -23.98
C SER A 64 -0.35 -11.99 -23.21
N TYR A 65 0.74 -11.51 -23.83
CA TYR A 65 2.07 -11.50 -23.19
C TYR A 65 2.17 -10.51 -22.01
N LEU A 66 1.31 -9.48 -21.98
CA LEU A 66 1.27 -8.52 -20.88
C LEU A 66 0.78 -9.14 -19.57
N LEU A 67 -0.04 -10.20 -19.62
CA LEU A 67 -0.61 -10.86 -18.44
C LEU A 67 0.13 -12.13 -18.02
N ILE A 68 0.86 -12.79 -18.92
CA ILE A 68 1.60 -14.03 -18.60
C ILE A 68 2.57 -13.80 -17.43
N ARG A 69 3.44 -12.78 -17.53
CA ARG A 69 4.44 -12.49 -16.49
C ARG A 69 3.80 -12.14 -15.13
N PRO A 70 2.83 -11.20 -15.05
CA PRO A 70 2.10 -10.94 -13.80
C PRO A 70 1.40 -12.17 -13.22
N THR A 71 0.86 -13.05 -14.07
CA THR A 71 0.14 -14.26 -13.62
C THR A 71 1.09 -15.27 -13.00
N ILE A 72 2.20 -15.58 -13.68
CA ILE A 72 3.25 -16.47 -13.15
C ILE A 72 3.82 -15.90 -11.84
N PHE A 73 4.10 -14.58 -11.81
CA PHE A 73 4.55 -13.91 -10.59
C PHE A 73 3.55 -14.05 -9.46
N THR A 74 2.26 -13.87 -9.73
CA THR A 74 1.20 -13.98 -8.71
C THR A 74 1.13 -15.38 -8.14
N ILE A 75 1.09 -16.42 -8.99
CA ILE A 75 1.04 -17.82 -8.56
C ILE A 75 2.29 -18.17 -7.74
N GLY A 76 3.47 -17.81 -8.24
CA GLY A 76 4.74 -18.06 -7.55
C GLY A 76 4.83 -17.33 -6.22
N PHE A 77 4.49 -16.04 -6.17
CA PHE A 77 4.53 -15.25 -4.95
C PHE A 77 3.58 -15.77 -3.89
N VAL A 78 2.32 -16.07 -4.25
CA VAL A 78 1.32 -16.61 -3.32
C VAL A 78 1.79 -17.98 -2.79
N GLY A 79 2.24 -18.88 -3.67
CA GLY A 79 2.78 -20.17 -3.26
C GLY A 79 3.95 -20.05 -2.28
N CYS A 80 4.95 -19.24 -2.62
CA CYS A 80 6.10 -18.98 -1.73
C CYS A 80 5.66 -18.34 -0.40
N SER A 81 4.76 -17.36 -0.43
CA SER A 81 4.24 -16.67 0.76
C SER A 81 3.63 -17.65 1.76
N PHE A 82 2.81 -18.60 1.28
CA PHE A 82 2.18 -19.59 2.15
C PHE A 82 3.11 -20.73 2.59
N VAL A 83 4.10 -21.10 1.77
CA VAL A 83 5.18 -22.02 2.22
C VAL A 83 5.98 -21.39 3.35
N THR A 84 6.41 -20.13 3.19
CA THR A 84 7.12 -19.39 4.23
C THR A 84 6.24 -19.23 5.48
N CYS A 85 4.95 -18.95 5.31
CA CYS A 85 3.98 -18.90 6.40
C CYS A 85 3.92 -20.22 7.19
N ALA A 86 3.79 -21.35 6.51
CA ALA A 86 3.68 -22.66 7.16
C ALA A 86 4.95 -23.01 7.95
N ILE A 87 6.14 -22.75 7.37
CA ILE A 87 7.42 -22.95 8.05
C ILE A 87 7.54 -22.01 9.25
N TRP A 88 7.18 -20.73 9.09
CA TRP A 88 7.24 -19.75 10.18
C TRP A 88 6.28 -20.12 11.31
N GLN A 89 5.05 -20.52 11.00
CA GLN A 89 4.06 -20.96 11.98
C GLN A 89 4.54 -22.19 12.76
N TYR A 90 5.13 -23.18 12.06
CA TYR A 90 5.72 -24.36 12.69
C TYR A 90 6.85 -23.99 13.68
N GLU A 91 7.80 -23.15 13.26
CA GLU A 91 8.92 -22.72 14.12
C GLU A 91 8.46 -21.85 15.30
N SER A 92 7.47 -21.00 15.08
CA SER A 92 6.85 -20.17 16.12
C SER A 92 6.22 -21.04 17.20
N HIS A 93 5.45 -22.06 16.80
CA HIS A 93 4.81 -23.00 17.72
C HIS A 93 5.84 -23.81 18.50
N ARG A 94 6.85 -24.36 17.81
CA ARG A 94 7.94 -25.11 18.44
C ARG A 94 8.71 -24.28 19.47
N ASN A 95 9.06 -23.05 19.14
CA ASN A 95 9.77 -22.15 20.06
C ASN A 95 8.93 -21.81 21.29
N LYS A 96 7.60 -21.69 21.14
CA LYS A 96 6.67 -21.51 22.26
C LYS A 96 6.68 -22.74 23.18
N LEU A 97 6.61 -23.95 22.62
CA LEU A 97 6.69 -25.20 23.38
C LEU A 97 8.03 -25.36 24.09
N ARG A 98 9.16 -25.02 23.44
CA ARG A 98 10.49 -25.02 24.05
C ARG A 98 10.56 -24.10 25.27
N LYS A 99 10.10 -22.85 25.14
CA LYS A 99 10.06 -21.88 26.26
C LYS A 99 9.13 -22.32 27.39
N ILE A 100 8.05 -23.03 27.07
CA ILE A 100 7.16 -23.61 28.08
C ILE A 100 7.91 -24.72 28.82
N LYS A 101 8.53 -25.67 28.11
CA LYS A 101 9.34 -26.75 28.70
C LYS A 101 10.47 -26.22 29.57
N GLU A 102 11.23 -25.22 29.11
CA GLU A 102 12.27 -24.54 29.87
C GLU A 102 11.70 -23.90 31.15
N ARG A 103 10.52 -23.27 31.08
CA ARG A 103 9.83 -22.73 32.26
C ARG A 103 9.40 -23.80 33.25
N TRP A 104 8.89 -24.94 32.78
CA TRP A 104 8.55 -26.06 33.65
C TRP A 104 9.79 -26.63 34.34
N GLN A 105 10.92 -26.76 33.62
CA GLN A 105 12.19 -27.21 34.18
C GLN A 105 12.79 -26.23 35.21
N LEU A 106 12.49 -24.93 35.09
CA LEU A 106 12.94 -23.90 36.05
C LEU A 106 11.99 -23.72 37.24
N LYS A 107 10.81 -24.34 37.22
CA LYS A 107 9.77 -24.19 38.26
C LYS A 107 10.17 -24.84 39.60
N ASP A 108 11.15 -25.75 39.59
CA ASP A 108 11.73 -26.37 40.79
C ASP A 108 12.76 -25.48 41.51
N LYS A 109 13.00 -24.24 41.04
CA LYS A 109 13.84 -23.23 41.72
C LYS A 109 12.96 -22.10 42.29
N PRO A 110 13.18 -21.64 43.53
CA PRO A 110 12.35 -20.59 44.14
C PRO A 110 12.44 -19.31 43.32
N GLN A 111 11.33 -18.90 42.72
CA GLN A 111 11.28 -17.85 41.70
C GLN A 111 10.85 -16.52 42.34
N GLN A 112 11.73 -15.53 42.28
CA GLN A 112 11.52 -14.17 42.79
C GLN A 112 10.28 -13.48 42.17
N ILE A 113 9.54 -12.79 43.03
CA ILE A 113 8.25 -12.08 42.80
C ILE A 113 8.35 -10.99 41.70
N SER A 114 9.55 -10.59 41.26
CA SER A 114 9.77 -9.59 40.19
C SER A 114 9.30 -10.00 38.80
N SER A 115 8.93 -11.27 38.60
CA SER A 115 8.49 -11.82 37.30
C SER A 115 7.01 -11.56 36.98
N GLN A 116 6.17 -11.29 37.99
CA GLN A 116 4.74 -11.02 37.78
C GLN A 116 4.48 -9.59 37.28
N LEU A 117 5.28 -8.60 37.69
CA LEU A 117 5.13 -7.20 37.25
C LEU A 117 5.66 -6.92 35.83
N LYS A 118 6.61 -7.73 35.34
CA LYS A 118 7.13 -7.64 33.95
C LYS A 118 6.17 -8.19 32.88
N ASN A 119 5.14 -8.93 33.28
CA ASN A 119 4.16 -9.50 32.35
C ASN A 119 3.01 -8.53 32.02
N ILE A 120 2.73 -7.57 32.91
CA ILE A 120 1.67 -6.55 32.70
C ILE A 120 2.15 -5.46 31.72
N TRP A 121 3.43 -5.10 31.76
CA TRP A 121 4.02 -4.07 30.89
C TRP A 121 4.38 -4.57 29.47
N ARG A 122 4.38 -5.88 29.22
CA ARG A 122 4.79 -6.46 27.92
C ARG A 122 3.68 -6.58 26.89
N ASP A 123 2.46 -6.17 27.24
CA ASP A 123 1.26 -6.40 26.44
C ASP A 123 0.90 -5.21 25.53
N VAL A 124 1.89 -4.67 24.81
CA VAL A 124 1.57 -4.20 23.46
C VAL A 124 1.18 -5.47 22.71
N SER A 125 -0.13 -5.70 22.56
CA SER A 125 -0.69 -6.89 21.93
C SER A 125 0.11 -7.23 20.68
N GLU A 126 0.43 -8.51 20.47
CA GLU A 126 1.26 -8.93 19.33
C GLU A 126 0.72 -8.34 18.00
N SER A 127 -0.60 -8.20 17.90
CA SER A 127 -1.31 -7.48 16.84
C SER A 127 -0.78 -6.04 16.64
N LYS A 128 -0.74 -5.22 17.68
CA LYS A 128 -0.31 -3.80 17.60
C LYS A 128 1.12 -3.66 17.09
N ARG A 129 2.01 -4.60 17.42
CA ARG A 129 3.40 -4.58 16.92
C ARG A 129 3.48 -4.87 15.43
N VAL A 130 2.75 -5.88 14.97
CA VAL A 130 2.65 -6.26 13.55
C VAL A 130 2.09 -5.09 12.74
N ILE A 131 0.99 -4.50 13.19
CA ILE A 131 0.32 -3.41 12.48
C ILE A 131 1.10 -2.12 12.55
N GLY A 132 1.68 -1.79 13.70
CA GLY A 132 2.58 -0.64 13.83
C GLY A 132 3.76 -0.70 12.86
N THR A 133 4.27 -1.91 12.58
CA THR A 133 5.33 -2.11 11.57
C THR A 133 4.84 -1.81 10.16
N ILE A 134 3.66 -2.33 9.77
CA ILE A 134 3.09 -2.08 8.44
C ILE A 134 2.74 -0.60 8.26
N ILE A 135 2.14 0.03 9.27
CA ILE A 135 1.83 1.47 9.26
C ILE A 135 3.12 2.28 9.16
N GLY A 136 4.16 1.94 9.93
CA GLY A 136 5.46 2.61 9.88
C GLY A 136 6.11 2.52 8.50
N LEU A 137 6.07 1.36 7.85
CA LEU A 137 6.56 1.18 6.48
C LEU A 137 5.78 2.03 5.47
N ASN A 138 4.44 2.03 5.57
CA ASN A 138 3.59 2.86 4.72
C ASN A 138 3.86 4.35 4.94
N LEU A 139 4.06 4.77 6.19
CA LEU A 139 4.39 6.15 6.54
C LEU A 139 5.73 6.56 5.93
N MET A 140 6.74 5.69 6.02
CA MET A 140 8.06 5.92 5.42
C MET A 140 7.95 6.14 3.91
N VAL A 141 7.20 5.30 3.19
CA VAL A 141 6.99 5.43 1.74
C VAL A 141 6.17 6.69 1.42
N PHE A 142 5.14 6.99 2.22
CA PHE A 142 4.34 8.21 2.08
C PHE A 142 5.17 9.48 2.25
N LEU A 143 6.12 9.50 3.19
CA LEU A 143 7.07 10.60 3.36
C LEU A 143 8.08 10.66 2.21
N ALA A 144 8.51 9.51 1.68
CA ALA A 144 9.40 9.46 0.53
C ALA A 144 8.78 10.12 -0.72
N TRP A 145 7.45 10.03 -0.90
CA TRP A 145 6.72 10.76 -1.96
C TRP A 145 6.82 12.29 -1.84
N ARG A 146 7.18 12.82 -0.66
CA ARG A 146 7.38 14.27 -0.44
C ARG A 146 8.76 14.76 -0.91
N VAL A 147 9.67 13.84 -1.23
CA VAL A 147 11.03 14.14 -1.67
C VAL A 147 11.13 13.88 -3.19
N LYS A 148 11.19 14.96 -3.99
CA LYS A 148 11.25 14.88 -5.47
C LYS A 148 12.35 13.96 -6.01
N ARG A 149 13.46 13.81 -5.28
CA ARG A 149 14.56 12.91 -5.65
C ARG A 149 14.13 11.44 -5.73
N PHE A 150 13.16 11.02 -4.92
CA PHE A 150 12.68 9.63 -4.89
C PHE A 150 11.52 9.37 -5.85
N GLU A 151 10.91 10.41 -6.43
CA GLU A 151 9.73 10.30 -7.29
C GLU A 151 9.90 9.32 -8.48
N PRO A 152 11.00 9.34 -9.27
CA PRO A 152 11.15 8.40 -10.38
C PRO A 152 11.26 6.94 -9.91
N PHE A 153 11.90 6.71 -8.76
CA PHE A 153 12.02 5.39 -8.16
C PHE A 153 10.65 4.90 -7.65
N LEU A 154 9.91 5.75 -6.96
CA LEU A 154 8.58 5.42 -6.46
C LEU A 154 7.59 5.17 -7.58
N LEU A 155 7.59 5.98 -8.64
CA LEU A 155 6.77 5.73 -9.83
C LEU A 155 7.06 4.36 -10.47
N LYS A 156 8.34 3.96 -10.53
CA LYS A 156 8.74 2.69 -11.16
C LYS A 156 8.46 1.44 -10.30
N TYR A 157 8.64 1.53 -8.99
CA TYR A 157 8.61 0.37 -8.09
C TYR A 157 7.40 0.36 -7.15
N PHE A 158 6.85 1.51 -6.78
CA PHE A 158 5.76 1.66 -5.80
C PHE A 158 4.43 2.06 -6.44
N THR A 159 4.33 1.94 -7.77
CA THR A 159 3.08 2.12 -8.48
C THR A 159 2.82 1.00 -9.49
N SER A 160 1.58 0.55 -9.53
CA SER A 160 1.14 -0.63 -10.27
C SER A 160 0.46 -0.21 -11.56
N SER A 161 1.04 -0.59 -12.71
CA SER A 161 0.48 -0.31 -14.04
C SER A 161 0.76 -1.48 -14.99
N PRO A 162 -0.25 -1.98 -15.73
CA PRO A 162 -0.06 -3.09 -16.66
C PRO A 162 0.73 -2.69 -17.92
N TYR A 163 0.86 -1.40 -18.23
CA TYR A 163 1.53 -0.90 -19.44
C TYR A 163 3.04 -0.72 -19.28
N LYS A 164 3.53 -0.75 -18.03
CA LYS A 164 4.95 -0.83 -17.70
C LYS A 164 5.13 -1.80 -16.52
N PRO A 165 4.83 -3.10 -16.72
CA PRO A 165 4.70 -4.03 -15.61
C PRO A 165 6.07 -4.29 -14.99
N ASN A 166 6.26 -3.75 -13.79
CA ASN A 166 7.33 -4.14 -12.90
C ASN A 166 6.75 -5.14 -11.90
N LEU A 167 7.27 -6.37 -11.88
CA LEU A 167 6.69 -7.43 -11.04
C LEU A 167 6.74 -7.07 -9.55
N SER A 168 7.81 -6.41 -9.10
CA SER A 168 7.91 -5.96 -7.72
C SER A 168 6.85 -4.90 -7.37
N SER A 169 6.37 -4.13 -8.36
CA SER A 169 5.36 -3.09 -8.09
C SER A 169 3.98 -3.64 -7.80
N MET A 170 3.70 -4.89 -8.17
CA MET A 170 2.47 -5.58 -7.75
C MET A 170 2.41 -5.79 -6.23
N LEU A 171 3.56 -5.88 -5.57
CA LEU A 171 3.67 -5.98 -4.11
C LEU A 171 3.93 -4.61 -3.46
N LEU A 172 4.92 -3.87 -3.95
CA LEU A 172 5.37 -2.63 -3.32
C LEU A 172 4.33 -1.51 -3.40
N SER A 173 3.45 -1.54 -4.41
CA SER A 173 2.32 -0.60 -4.50
C SER A 173 1.36 -0.71 -3.31
N THR A 174 1.27 -1.87 -2.64
CA THR A 174 0.52 -2.06 -1.39
C THR A 174 1.01 -1.16 -0.26
N PHE A 175 2.28 -0.77 -0.28
CA PHE A 175 2.90 0.07 0.75
C PHE A 175 2.96 1.56 0.35
N SER A 176 2.33 1.93 -0.75
CA SER A 176 2.49 3.24 -1.38
C SER A 176 1.22 4.06 -1.32
N HIS A 177 1.32 5.30 -0.84
CA HIS A 177 0.22 6.25 -0.78
C HIS A 177 0.72 7.63 -1.19
N TYR A 178 0.01 8.28 -2.11
CA TYR A 178 0.35 9.64 -2.55
C TYR A 178 -0.49 10.70 -1.81
N ASN A 179 -1.80 10.48 -1.73
CA ASN A 179 -2.74 11.39 -1.06
C ASN A 179 -2.86 11.10 0.46
N GLY A 180 -2.95 12.15 1.27
CA GLY A 180 -3.04 12.05 2.73
C GLY A 180 -4.33 11.41 3.23
N ILE A 181 -5.48 11.72 2.60
CA ILE A 181 -6.77 11.11 2.97
C ILE A 181 -6.76 9.60 2.66
N HIS A 182 -6.25 9.23 1.48
CA HIS A 182 -6.14 7.82 1.10
C HIS A 182 -5.24 7.04 2.07
N PHE A 183 -4.09 7.61 2.44
CA PHE A 183 -3.21 7.05 3.47
C PHE A 183 -3.94 6.89 4.80
N PHE A 184 -4.57 7.95 5.30
CA PHE A 184 -5.27 7.94 6.59
C PHE A 184 -6.37 6.89 6.64
N CYS A 185 -7.26 6.84 5.64
CA CYS A 185 -8.35 5.87 5.60
C CYS A 185 -7.82 4.42 5.58
N ASN A 186 -6.79 4.13 4.78
CA ASN A 186 -6.22 2.78 4.75
C ASN A 186 -5.57 2.38 6.07
N MET A 187 -4.75 3.26 6.66
CA MET A 187 -4.08 2.94 7.93
C MET A 187 -5.09 2.82 9.07
N TYR A 188 -6.17 3.61 9.04
CA TYR A 188 -7.27 3.52 9.97
C TYR A 188 -8.00 2.16 9.87
N VAL A 189 -8.46 1.78 8.68
CA VAL A 189 -9.18 0.51 8.49
C VAL A 189 -8.27 -0.67 8.83
N LEU A 190 -7.00 -0.61 8.42
CA LEU A 190 -6.01 -1.62 8.78
C LEU A 190 -5.89 -1.74 10.30
N TRP A 191 -5.73 -0.63 11.03
CA TRP A 191 -5.66 -0.64 12.49
C TRP A 191 -6.89 -1.25 13.15
N SER A 192 -8.09 -0.88 12.70
CA SER A 192 -9.36 -1.31 13.30
C SER A 192 -9.66 -2.79 13.09
N PHE A 193 -9.37 -3.33 11.91
CA PHE A 193 -9.76 -4.71 11.56
C PHE A 193 -8.66 -5.75 11.72
N SER A 194 -7.40 -5.34 11.90
CA SER A 194 -6.29 -6.29 11.98
C SER A 194 -6.31 -7.15 13.24
N ASP A 195 -6.75 -6.61 14.36
CA ASP A 195 -6.70 -7.32 15.65
C ASP A 195 -7.65 -8.53 15.70
N PRO A 196 -8.93 -8.44 15.26
CA PRO A 196 -9.77 -9.61 15.03
C PRO A 196 -9.17 -10.63 14.05
N VAL A 197 -8.53 -10.17 12.97
CA VAL A 197 -7.96 -11.07 11.95
C VAL A 197 -6.72 -11.80 12.47
N ILE A 198 -5.84 -11.11 13.19
CA ILE A 198 -4.65 -11.71 13.83
C ILE A 198 -5.07 -12.69 14.93
N ARG A 199 -6.14 -12.41 15.68
CA ARG A 199 -6.70 -13.38 16.63
C ARG A 199 -7.24 -14.63 15.94
N MET A 200 -7.88 -14.46 14.79
CA MET A 200 -8.49 -15.55 14.03
C MET A 200 -7.44 -16.46 13.38
N PHE A 201 -6.42 -15.90 12.72
CA PHE A 201 -5.46 -16.68 11.94
C PHE A 201 -4.06 -16.82 12.57
N GLY A 202 -3.72 -15.99 13.54
CA GLY A 202 -2.33 -15.76 13.95
C GLY A 202 -1.61 -14.73 13.06
N LYS A 203 -0.48 -14.22 13.55
CA LYS A 203 0.31 -13.19 12.85
C LYS A 203 0.95 -13.70 11.57
N GLU A 204 1.36 -14.97 11.54
CA GLU A 204 2.04 -15.59 10.41
C GLU A 204 1.11 -15.62 9.18
N GLN A 205 -0.10 -16.12 9.37
CA GLN A 205 -1.12 -16.16 8.33
C GLN A 205 -1.64 -14.77 7.96
N PHE A 206 -1.77 -13.86 8.94
CA PHE A 206 -2.10 -12.47 8.66
C PHE A 206 -1.16 -11.86 7.62
N PHE A 207 0.17 -12.02 7.78
CA PHE A 207 1.13 -11.53 6.80
C PHE A 207 0.96 -12.21 5.44
N ALA A 208 0.78 -13.53 5.41
CA ALA A 208 0.61 -14.28 4.18
C ALA A 208 -0.62 -13.81 3.39
N VAL A 209 -1.76 -13.65 4.07
CA VAL A 209 -3.01 -13.16 3.48
C VAL A 209 -2.89 -11.70 3.06
N PHE A 210 -2.30 -10.84 3.89
CA PHE A 210 -2.13 -9.42 3.57
C PHE A 210 -1.27 -9.22 2.31
N LEU A 211 -0.11 -9.88 2.22
CA LEU A 211 0.80 -9.74 1.08
C LEU A 211 0.24 -10.40 -0.18
N SER A 212 -0.29 -11.63 -0.05
CA SER A 212 -0.90 -12.35 -1.18
C SER A 212 -2.13 -11.61 -1.71
N GLY A 213 -2.96 -11.07 -0.81
CA GLY A 213 -4.12 -10.27 -1.16
C GLY A 213 -3.74 -9.02 -1.95
N GLY A 214 -2.65 -8.35 -1.58
CA GLY A 214 -2.13 -7.20 -2.33
C GLY A 214 -1.69 -7.55 -3.75
N VAL A 215 -0.95 -8.66 -3.91
CA VAL A 215 -0.48 -9.14 -5.22
C VAL A 215 -1.63 -9.60 -6.10
N ILE A 216 -2.59 -10.36 -5.55
CA ILE A 216 -3.79 -10.80 -6.29
C ILE A 216 -4.67 -9.62 -6.68
N SER A 217 -4.82 -8.62 -5.80
CA SER A 217 -5.52 -7.37 -6.10
C SER A 217 -4.87 -6.63 -7.28
N SER A 218 -3.54 -6.47 -7.24
CA SER A 218 -2.77 -5.88 -8.34
C SER A 218 -2.94 -6.67 -9.66
N TRP A 219 -2.92 -8.00 -9.58
CA TRP A 219 -3.14 -8.87 -10.75
C TRP A 219 -4.53 -8.69 -11.35
N LEU A 220 -5.59 -8.71 -10.53
CA LEU A 220 -6.95 -8.53 -11.06
C LEU A 220 -7.16 -7.12 -11.63
N SER A 221 -6.56 -6.11 -11.01
CA SER A 221 -6.49 -4.75 -11.56
C SER A 221 -5.81 -4.71 -12.93
N TYR A 222 -4.69 -5.43 -13.11
CA TYR A 222 -4.02 -5.52 -14.41
C TYR A 222 -4.90 -6.16 -15.47
N VAL A 223 -5.57 -7.28 -15.14
CA VAL A 223 -6.52 -7.95 -16.04
C VAL A 223 -7.60 -6.95 -16.48
N PHE A 224 -8.24 -6.28 -15.53
CA PHE A 224 -9.32 -5.34 -15.81
C PHE A 224 -8.85 -4.15 -16.64
N LYS A 225 -7.70 -3.56 -16.30
CA LYS A 225 -7.14 -2.39 -17.02
C LYS A 225 -6.73 -2.72 -18.44
N ILE A 226 -6.16 -3.89 -18.69
CA ILE A 226 -5.82 -4.36 -20.04
C ILE A 226 -7.09 -4.58 -20.87
N VAL A 227 -8.11 -5.23 -20.29
CA VAL A 227 -9.39 -5.47 -20.97
C VAL A 227 -10.12 -4.15 -21.30
N THR A 228 -10.15 -3.21 -20.36
CA THR A 228 -10.88 -1.93 -20.50
C THR A 228 -10.06 -0.82 -21.15
N ARG A 229 -8.77 -1.04 -21.42
CA ARG A 229 -7.81 -0.05 -21.93
C ARG A 229 -7.69 1.20 -21.06
N THR A 230 -7.61 1.02 -19.74
CA THR A 230 -7.50 2.14 -18.78
C THR A 230 -6.06 2.30 -18.30
N PRO A 231 -5.37 3.41 -18.62
CA PRO A 231 -3.94 3.58 -18.29
C PRO A 231 -3.67 3.98 -16.83
N ASN A 232 -4.69 3.98 -15.98
CA ASN A 232 -4.60 4.45 -14.61
C ASN A 232 -3.60 3.60 -13.80
N ILE A 233 -2.85 4.29 -12.96
CA ILE A 233 -1.90 3.69 -12.03
C ILE A 233 -2.64 3.38 -10.72
N SER A 234 -2.24 2.30 -10.04
CA SER A 234 -2.77 1.95 -8.71
C SER A 234 -1.66 1.89 -7.67
N LEU A 235 -2.01 2.33 -6.47
CA LEU A 235 -1.17 2.30 -5.28
C LEU A 235 -2.08 2.38 -4.06
N GLY A 236 -1.75 1.68 -3.00
CA GLY A 236 -2.48 1.70 -1.74
C GLY A 236 -2.61 0.31 -1.11
N ALA A 237 -2.74 0.29 0.21
CA ALA A 237 -2.93 -0.94 0.97
C ALA A 237 -4.35 -1.53 0.82
N SER A 238 -5.27 -0.81 0.18
CA SER A 238 -6.69 -1.13 0.13
C SER A 238 -6.96 -2.53 -0.41
N GLY A 239 -6.29 -3.00 -1.47
CA GLY A 239 -6.46 -4.37 -1.97
C GLY A 239 -6.16 -5.45 -0.91
N SER A 240 -5.07 -5.29 -0.16
CA SER A 240 -4.74 -6.17 0.97
C SER A 240 -5.74 -6.06 2.11
N ILE A 241 -6.20 -4.85 2.43
CA ILE A 241 -7.23 -4.62 3.45
C ILE A 241 -8.54 -5.28 3.04
N MET A 242 -8.93 -5.18 1.78
CA MET A 242 -10.13 -5.82 1.24
C MET A 242 -10.05 -7.34 1.30
N ALA A 243 -8.86 -7.93 1.18
CA ALA A 243 -8.66 -9.36 1.44
C ALA A 243 -8.91 -9.74 2.92
N LEU A 244 -8.42 -8.93 3.86
CA LEU A 244 -8.66 -9.16 5.28
C LEU A 244 -10.15 -8.97 5.63
N LEU A 245 -10.80 -7.95 5.06
CA LEU A 245 -12.23 -7.69 5.24
C LEU A 245 -13.08 -8.79 4.62
N GLY A 246 -12.75 -9.24 3.40
CA GLY A 246 -13.41 -10.37 2.76
C GLY A 246 -13.33 -11.64 3.61
N ALA A 247 -12.16 -11.90 4.20
CA ALA A 247 -11.96 -13.02 5.10
C ALA A 247 -12.80 -12.91 6.39
N ILE A 248 -12.68 -11.79 7.13
CA ILE A 248 -13.37 -11.63 8.42
C ILE A 248 -14.89 -11.63 8.26
N CYS A 249 -15.43 -10.95 7.25
CA CYS A 249 -16.87 -10.89 7.02
C CYS A 249 -17.44 -12.24 6.53
N THR A 250 -16.62 -13.06 5.89
CA THR A 250 -17.02 -14.43 5.52
C THR A 250 -17.01 -15.36 6.72
N GLN A 251 -16.02 -15.23 7.61
CA GLN A 251 -15.90 -16.07 8.79
C GLN A 251 -16.95 -15.74 9.87
N PHE A 252 -17.25 -14.46 10.06
CA PHE A 252 -18.16 -13.96 11.10
C PHE A 252 -19.26 -13.10 10.48
N PRO A 253 -20.19 -13.67 9.69
CA PRO A 253 -21.20 -12.90 8.95
C PRO A 253 -22.15 -12.11 9.86
N ASP A 254 -22.42 -12.62 11.07
CA ASP A 254 -23.35 -12.02 12.03
C ASP A 254 -22.67 -11.00 12.97
N ALA A 255 -21.35 -10.83 12.86
CA ALA A 255 -20.62 -9.84 13.65
C ALA A 255 -21.13 -8.43 13.34
N GLN A 256 -21.42 -7.66 14.38
CA GLN A 256 -21.90 -6.28 14.25
C GLN A 256 -20.71 -5.34 14.08
N LEU A 257 -20.68 -4.62 12.95
CA LEU A 257 -19.71 -3.58 12.65
C LEU A 257 -20.37 -2.21 12.86
N ALA A 258 -19.62 -1.28 13.44
CA ALA A 258 -20.07 0.09 13.63
C ALA A 258 -19.36 1.02 12.64
N ILE A 259 -20.09 2.02 12.13
CA ILE A 259 -19.46 3.11 11.38
C ILE A 259 -18.79 4.04 12.40
N ILE A 260 -17.55 4.44 12.10
CA ILE A 260 -16.68 5.25 12.98
C ILE A 260 -17.40 6.47 13.56
N PHE A 261 -18.14 7.20 12.73
CA PHE A 261 -18.82 8.44 13.10
C PHE A 261 -20.25 8.26 13.60
N LEU A 262 -20.77 7.03 13.54
CA LEU A 262 -22.12 6.67 13.95
C LEU A 262 -22.05 5.34 14.73
N PRO A 263 -21.43 5.33 15.92
CA PRO A 263 -21.25 4.10 16.71
C PRO A 263 -22.59 3.48 17.16
N PHE A 264 -23.67 4.28 17.17
CA PHE A 264 -25.03 3.83 17.46
C PHE A 264 -25.68 3.08 16.28
N PHE A 265 -25.09 3.16 15.08
CA PHE A 265 -25.57 2.44 13.90
C PHE A 265 -24.64 1.27 13.62
N THR A 266 -25.10 0.07 13.96
CA THR A 266 -24.39 -1.17 13.64
C THR A 266 -25.07 -1.91 12.49
N PHE A 267 -24.27 -2.62 11.72
CA PHE A 267 -24.73 -3.46 10.63
C PHE A 267 -23.95 -4.76 10.63
N SER A 268 -24.55 -5.82 10.12
CA SER A 268 -23.89 -7.13 10.05
C SER A 268 -22.68 -7.08 9.10
N ALA A 269 -21.64 -7.84 9.42
CA ALA A 269 -20.46 -8.00 8.56
C ALA A 269 -20.83 -8.58 7.19
N LYS A 270 -21.87 -9.42 7.12
CA LYS A 270 -22.47 -9.87 5.87
C LYS A 270 -23.00 -8.72 5.04
N SER A 271 -23.78 -7.82 5.63
CA SER A 271 -24.28 -6.60 4.96
C SER A 271 -23.10 -5.74 4.49
N ALA A 272 -22.08 -5.57 5.33
CA ALA A 272 -20.86 -4.85 4.97
C ALA A 272 -20.20 -5.42 3.71
N LEU A 273 -20.02 -6.74 3.68
CA LEU A 273 -19.39 -7.45 2.56
C LEU A 273 -20.19 -7.28 1.27
N ILE A 274 -21.51 -7.48 1.34
CA ILE A 274 -22.40 -7.30 0.19
C ILE A 274 -22.32 -5.87 -0.32
N SER A 275 -22.43 -4.87 0.57
CA SER A 275 -22.35 -3.46 0.20
C SER A 275 -21.01 -3.08 -0.43
N MET A 276 -19.89 -3.56 0.13
CA MET A 276 -18.55 -3.32 -0.44
C MET A 276 -18.41 -3.94 -1.83
N VAL A 277 -18.79 -5.20 -2.00
CA VAL A 277 -18.73 -5.89 -3.30
C VAL A 277 -19.63 -5.21 -4.32
N SER A 278 -20.86 -4.86 -3.95
CA SER A 278 -21.79 -4.14 -4.83
C SER A 278 -21.25 -2.77 -5.24
N PHE A 279 -20.68 -2.01 -4.30
CA PHE A 279 -20.08 -0.70 -4.58
C PHE A 279 -18.89 -0.81 -5.54
N ASP A 280 -17.96 -1.74 -5.30
CA ASP A 280 -16.80 -1.92 -6.19
C ASP A 280 -17.20 -2.51 -7.53
N LEU A 281 -18.19 -3.41 -7.60
CA LEU A 281 -18.72 -3.90 -8.87
C LEU A 281 -19.34 -2.77 -9.69
N PHE A 282 -20.16 -1.93 -9.04
CA PHE A 282 -20.76 -0.76 -9.70
C PHE A 282 -19.69 0.24 -10.15
N GLY A 283 -18.70 0.55 -9.30
CA GLY A 283 -17.58 1.42 -9.64
C GLY A 283 -16.73 0.88 -10.79
N THR A 284 -16.57 -0.45 -10.87
CA THR A 284 -15.89 -1.14 -11.98
C THR A 284 -16.68 -0.99 -13.29
N ILE A 285 -18.00 -1.23 -13.27
CA ILE A 285 -18.89 -1.10 -14.44
C ILE A 285 -18.97 0.36 -14.92
N MET A 286 -19.14 1.29 -13.98
CA MET A 286 -19.23 2.74 -14.25
C MET A 286 -17.86 3.39 -14.50
N ARG A 287 -16.77 2.61 -14.39
CA ARG A 287 -15.38 3.02 -14.66
C ARG A 287 -14.94 4.24 -13.84
N TRP A 288 -15.34 4.28 -12.57
CA TRP A 288 -14.87 5.30 -11.63
C TRP A 288 -13.36 5.21 -11.46
N ARG A 289 -12.72 6.38 -11.32
CA ARG A 289 -11.25 6.51 -11.38
C ARG A 289 -10.58 6.85 -10.06
N TYR A 290 -11.36 7.22 -9.05
CA TYR A 290 -10.82 7.64 -7.76
C TYR A 290 -10.33 6.45 -6.92
N LEU A 291 -10.94 5.27 -7.08
CA LEU A 291 -10.55 4.03 -6.43
C LEU A 291 -10.23 2.96 -7.47
N ASP A 292 -9.33 2.04 -7.14
CA ASP A 292 -9.12 0.84 -7.92
C ASP A 292 -10.11 -0.26 -7.51
N HIS A 293 -11.33 -0.11 -7.99
CA HIS A 293 -12.43 -1.04 -7.70
C HIS A 293 -12.12 -2.48 -8.12
N SER A 294 -11.41 -2.67 -9.24
CA SER A 294 -10.98 -4.00 -9.68
C SER A 294 -9.96 -4.64 -8.73
N ALA A 295 -9.04 -3.85 -8.17
CA ALA A 295 -8.14 -4.34 -7.13
C ALA A 295 -8.91 -4.73 -5.86
N HIS A 296 -9.87 -3.91 -5.44
CA HIS A 296 -10.68 -4.20 -4.25
C HIS A 296 -11.44 -5.52 -4.39
N LEU A 297 -12.11 -5.73 -5.53
CA LEU A 297 -12.78 -7.00 -5.82
C LEU A 297 -11.80 -8.19 -5.77
N GLY A 298 -10.59 -8.04 -6.30
CA GLY A 298 -9.57 -9.08 -6.28
C GLY A 298 -9.15 -9.46 -4.86
N GLY A 299 -8.98 -8.46 -4.00
CA GLY A 299 -8.74 -8.66 -2.58
C GLY A 299 -9.89 -9.41 -1.91
N VAL A 300 -11.11 -8.91 -2.03
CA VAL A 300 -12.29 -9.55 -1.41
C VAL A 300 -12.46 -11.00 -1.86
N LEU A 301 -12.38 -11.26 -3.16
CA LEU A 301 -12.50 -12.61 -3.72
C LEU A 301 -11.43 -13.54 -3.16
N PHE A 302 -10.19 -13.08 -3.05
CA PHE A 302 -9.12 -13.86 -2.43
C PHE A 302 -9.39 -14.14 -0.94
N GLY A 303 -9.83 -13.13 -0.18
CA GLY A 303 -10.17 -13.30 1.24
C GLY A 303 -11.28 -14.34 1.47
N ILE A 304 -12.36 -14.26 0.68
CA ILE A 304 -13.45 -15.25 0.69
C ILE A 304 -12.92 -16.63 0.34
N PHE A 305 -12.13 -16.74 -0.74
CA PHE A 305 -11.55 -18.01 -1.18
C PHE A 305 -10.67 -18.63 -0.10
N TYR A 306 -9.81 -17.83 0.53
CA TYR A 306 -8.89 -18.30 1.57
C TYR A 306 -9.63 -18.91 2.76
N VAL A 307 -10.69 -18.25 3.24
CA VAL A 307 -11.50 -18.76 4.35
C VAL A 307 -12.24 -20.05 3.98
N LYS A 308 -12.86 -20.10 2.80
CA LYS A 308 -13.69 -21.24 2.39
C LYS A 308 -12.89 -22.47 1.97
N TYR A 309 -11.74 -22.27 1.32
CA TYR A 309 -11.00 -23.34 0.65
C TYR A 309 -9.54 -23.45 1.08
N GLY A 310 -8.99 -22.46 1.79
CA GLY A 310 -7.58 -22.43 2.15
C GLY A 310 -7.16 -23.65 2.97
N TYR A 311 -7.96 -24.07 3.96
CA TYR A 311 -7.67 -25.27 4.77
C TYR A 311 -7.48 -26.52 3.89
N LYS A 312 -8.48 -26.84 3.07
CA LYS A 312 -8.48 -28.03 2.21
C LYS A 312 -7.40 -27.97 1.13
N LEU A 313 -7.34 -26.87 0.38
CA LEU A 313 -6.50 -26.80 -0.83
C LEU A 313 -5.04 -26.44 -0.54
N MET A 314 -4.79 -25.64 0.49
CA MET A 314 -3.45 -25.12 0.77
C MET A 314 -2.82 -25.88 1.93
N TRP A 315 -3.49 -25.97 3.07
CA TRP A 315 -2.87 -26.48 4.30
C TRP A 315 -2.60 -27.98 4.28
N GLU A 316 -3.42 -28.78 3.58
CA GLU A 316 -3.14 -30.22 3.38
C GLU A 316 -1.79 -30.43 2.68
N SER A 317 -1.56 -29.72 1.57
CA SER A 317 -0.30 -29.82 0.81
C SER A 317 0.91 -29.29 1.59
N LEU A 318 0.71 -28.25 2.41
CA LEU A 318 1.76 -27.61 3.21
C LEU A 318 2.22 -28.50 4.36
N THR A 319 1.37 -29.41 4.84
CA THR A 319 1.74 -30.36 5.90
C THR A 319 2.93 -31.22 5.47
N SER A 320 2.93 -31.72 4.24
CA SER A 320 4.04 -32.47 3.65
C SER A 320 5.33 -31.63 3.56
N VAL A 321 5.21 -30.33 3.27
CA VAL A 321 6.35 -29.40 3.21
C VAL A 321 6.94 -29.20 4.61
N VAL A 322 6.09 -28.98 5.62
CA VAL A 322 6.52 -28.81 7.01
C VAL A 322 7.19 -30.08 7.55
N GLN A 323 6.69 -31.27 7.19
CA GLN A 323 7.33 -32.54 7.55
C GLN A 323 8.74 -32.68 6.95
N ARG A 324 8.90 -32.37 5.65
CA ARG A 324 10.22 -32.36 5.01
C ARG A 324 11.15 -31.34 5.65
N TRP A 325 10.64 -30.16 5.97
CA TRP A 325 11.41 -29.14 6.70
C TRP A 325 11.88 -29.63 8.06
N HIS A 326 11.01 -30.30 8.83
CA HIS A 326 11.36 -30.90 10.11
C HIS A 326 12.48 -31.95 9.96
N GLN A 327 12.34 -32.87 9.00
CA GLN A 327 13.36 -33.90 8.74
C GLN A 327 14.70 -33.30 8.33
N LEU A 328 14.70 -32.32 7.42
CA LEU A 328 15.92 -31.62 6.99
C LEU A 328 16.61 -30.96 8.17
N ARG A 329 15.86 -30.25 9.01
CA ARG A 329 16.42 -29.57 10.18
C ARG A 329 17.04 -30.54 11.18
N GLU A 330 16.37 -31.66 11.51
CA GLU A 330 16.90 -32.62 12.49
C GLU A 330 18.15 -33.35 11.97
N LYS A 331 18.39 -33.40 10.66
CA LYS A 331 19.68 -33.89 10.10
C LYS A 331 20.86 -32.96 10.33
N PHE A 332 20.62 -31.67 10.55
CA PHE A 332 21.67 -30.65 10.76
C PHE A 332 21.82 -30.23 12.22
N LYS A 333 21.25 -31.01 13.14
CA LYS A 333 21.51 -30.93 14.57
C LYS A 333 22.36 -32.11 15.00
#